data_AF-A0A4S5BAP6-F1
#
_entry.id   AF-A0A4S5BAP6-F1
#
_cell.length_a   1.000
_cell.length_b   1.000
_cell.length_c   1.000
_cell.angle_alpha   90.00
_cell.angle_beta   90.00
_cell.angle_gamma   90.00
#
_symmetry.space_group_name_H-M   'P 1'
#
loop_
_entity.id
_entity.type
_entity.pdbx_description
1 polymer ?
#
loop_
_entity_poly.entity_id
_entity_poly.type
_entity_poly.pdbx_seq_one_letter_code
_entity_poly.pdbx_strand_id
1 'polypeptide(L)'
;MTMSAAPCAPHSEHDLVRHSYNGGMSTAPRLEAAKRDWGHDETGCTVLHIDMDAFYASLEVARNPGLKGKPVIIGTGPRAVVSAASYEARRYGINSAMPAARAHQLCPNGIFLPVDMSYYCMMSHRIMHEVFLTVTDRFEQVSVDEGYMDVSAALLEWGRPSAIGAWIRAQVAERFHVTCSVGIACNKLVAKMASTNAKPDGMLLIPAARSAEFVQMMPLRGIPGIGPSLEKRLNAWGVHSVAELTQLDEAALTRATGSPAAARGLWAASHGLDSRKITTVREEKSIGSEETLAEDTRDMRVVCGLLRSACDEVSSTLRRKGLVARTLTVKLRFADLSYQTRSFTMERPTDTAGVLYPECVRQLKVMLGLPASAESATPLPKTIRLAGMSTSSLSEAAATAVQPSLDDMLEEADNARGQTSQARLHDAEAALDAVRRKFGSKAAQFGA
;
A
#
# COMPACT_ATOMS: atom_id res chain seq x y z
N MET A 1 -55.06 16.22 -20.85
CA MET A 1 -53.97 16.95 -20.18
C MET A 1 -52.81 16.00 -20.03
N THR A 2 -51.88 16.11 -20.98
CA THR A 2 -50.62 15.40 -21.08
C THR A 2 -49.59 16.07 -20.18
N MET A 3 -48.90 15.32 -19.33
CA MET A 3 -47.60 15.74 -18.81
C MET A 3 -46.58 14.63 -19.04
N SER A 4 -45.57 15.05 -19.80
CA SER A 4 -44.42 14.32 -20.30
C SER A 4 -43.40 14.15 -19.18
N ALA A 5 -42.89 12.92 -19.00
CA ALA A 5 -41.69 12.66 -18.22
C ALA A 5 -40.49 12.67 -19.18
N ALA A 6 -39.57 13.61 -18.98
CA ALA A 6 -38.29 13.70 -19.67
C ALA A 6 -37.15 13.21 -18.74
N PRO A 7 -36.01 12.77 -19.30
CA PRO A 7 -35.24 11.64 -18.77
C PRO A 7 -34.02 12.00 -17.92
N CYS A 8 -33.54 10.95 -17.23
CA CYS A 8 -32.34 10.84 -16.42
C CYS A 8 -31.08 11.33 -17.16
N ALA A 9 -30.31 12.22 -16.54
CA ALA A 9 -29.00 12.68 -17.03
C ALA A 9 -27.88 11.71 -16.57
N PRO A 10 -26.84 11.48 -17.39
CA PRO A 10 -25.77 10.54 -17.09
C PRO A 10 -24.84 11.07 -15.99
N HIS A 11 -24.54 10.24 -15.00
CA HIS A 11 -23.51 10.49 -13.99
C HIS A 11 -22.13 10.56 -14.68
N SER A 12 -21.50 11.72 -14.62
CA SER A 12 -20.15 11.98 -15.12
C SER A 12 -19.08 11.28 -14.28
N GLU A 13 -18.15 10.61 -14.94
CA GLU A 13 -17.03 9.78 -14.45
C GLU A 13 -15.91 10.51 -13.65
N HIS A 14 -16.21 11.44 -12.74
CA HIS A 14 -15.17 12.25 -12.09
C HIS A 14 -14.96 12.08 -10.57
N ASP A 15 -15.59 11.11 -9.91
CA ASP A 15 -15.59 11.01 -8.43
C ASP A 15 -14.82 9.82 -7.82
N LEU A 16 -13.71 9.39 -8.44
CA LEU A 16 -12.81 8.36 -7.87
C LEU A 16 -11.37 8.85 -7.72
N VAL A 17 -11.17 9.97 -7.03
CA VAL A 17 -9.85 10.32 -6.46
C VAL A 17 -9.98 10.64 -4.96
N ARG A 18 -10.50 9.67 -4.20
CA ARG A 18 -10.25 9.65 -2.76
C ARG A 18 -8.80 9.22 -2.56
N HIS A 19 -7.97 10.15 -2.13
CA HIS A 19 -6.55 9.97 -1.85
C HIS A 19 -6.38 8.91 -0.76
N SER A 20 -6.26 7.64 -1.18
CA SER A 20 -5.66 6.60 -0.37
C SER A 20 -4.20 6.99 -0.18
N TYR A 21 -3.76 7.04 1.08
CA TYR A 21 -2.37 7.23 1.42
C TYR A 21 -1.57 6.05 0.84
N ASN A 22 -1.03 6.23 -0.37
CA ASN A 22 -0.01 5.34 -0.89
C ASN A 22 1.24 5.64 -0.08
N GLY A 23 1.63 4.72 0.81
CA GLY A 23 2.76 4.81 1.73
C GLY A 23 4.14 4.91 1.04
N GLY A 24 4.27 5.81 0.05
CA GLY A 24 5.54 6.16 -0.54
C GLY A 24 6.37 6.89 0.52
N MET A 25 7.46 6.24 0.94
CA MET A 25 8.48 6.89 1.77
C MET A 25 8.91 8.20 1.12
N SER A 26 8.97 9.27 1.91
CA SER A 26 9.53 10.53 1.44
C SER A 26 11.00 10.31 1.09
N THR A 27 11.37 10.67 -0.13
CA THR A 27 12.76 10.74 -0.58
C THR A 27 13.40 12.09 -0.23
N ALA A 28 12.69 12.94 0.53
CA ALA A 28 13.23 14.22 0.95
C ALA A 28 14.47 13.99 1.82
N PRO A 29 15.54 14.77 1.62
CA PRO A 29 16.68 14.74 2.52
C PRO A 29 16.20 15.08 3.93
N ARG A 30 16.70 14.31 4.91
CA ARG A 30 16.47 14.58 6.33
C ARG A 30 17.10 15.92 6.67
N LEU A 31 16.36 16.77 7.37
CA LEU A 31 16.84 18.10 7.70
C LEU A 31 17.59 18.05 9.03
N GLU A 32 18.91 18.17 9.02
CA GLU A 32 19.70 18.09 10.27
C GLU A 32 19.28 19.16 11.30
N ALA A 33 18.88 20.35 10.83
CA ALA A 33 18.34 21.40 11.70
C ALA A 33 17.07 20.98 12.47
N ALA A 34 16.34 19.97 11.97
CA ALA A 34 15.14 19.45 12.62
C ALA A 34 15.45 18.57 13.85
N LYS A 35 16.68 18.04 13.98
CA LYS A 35 17.11 17.19 15.11
C LYS A 35 17.53 17.97 16.37
N ARG A 36 17.25 19.26 16.43
CA ARG A 36 17.48 20.07 17.63
C ARG A 36 16.46 19.72 18.73
N ASP A 37 16.73 20.19 19.93
CA ASP A 37 15.75 20.17 21.01
C ASP A 37 14.61 21.16 20.72
N TRP A 38 13.38 20.67 20.76
CA TRP A 38 12.16 21.46 20.54
C TRP A 38 11.46 21.85 21.84
N GLY A 39 12.04 21.47 22.98
CA GLY A 39 11.48 21.61 24.32
C GLY A 39 10.91 20.28 24.85
N HIS A 40 10.56 20.29 26.12
CA HIS A 40 10.13 19.10 26.87
C HIS A 40 8.66 19.16 27.31
N ASP A 41 7.88 20.10 26.76
CA ASP A 41 6.44 20.14 27.01
C ASP A 41 5.73 19.03 26.22
N GLU A 42 5.35 17.98 26.93
CA GLU A 42 4.63 16.82 26.39
C GLU A 42 3.10 16.97 26.48
N THR A 43 2.60 18.13 26.98
CA THR A 43 1.18 18.37 27.15
C THR A 43 0.44 18.27 25.80
N GLY A 44 -0.57 17.40 25.74
CA GLY A 44 -1.34 17.16 24.52
C GLY A 44 -0.60 16.36 23.43
N CYS A 45 0.63 15.88 23.68
CA CYS A 45 1.40 15.07 22.73
C CYS A 45 1.08 13.58 22.85
N THR A 46 -0.16 13.20 22.52
CA THR A 46 -0.66 11.83 22.75
C THR A 46 -0.49 10.89 21.55
N VAL A 47 0.14 11.34 20.46
CA VAL A 47 0.34 10.54 19.25
C VAL A 47 1.80 10.18 19.08
N LEU A 48 2.08 8.88 19.03
CA LEU A 48 3.36 8.32 18.62
C LEU A 48 3.27 7.83 17.17
N HIS A 49 4.28 8.08 16.37
CA HIS A 49 4.55 7.34 15.13
C HIS A 49 5.81 6.54 15.31
N ILE A 50 5.74 5.24 15.06
CA ILE A 50 6.83 4.29 15.21
C ILE A 50 7.18 3.76 13.82
N ASP A 51 8.45 3.85 13.45
CA ASP A 51 8.94 3.45 12.14
C ASP A 51 10.24 2.65 12.28
N MET A 52 10.22 1.40 11.85
CA MET A 52 11.35 0.49 11.96
C MET A 52 12.49 0.90 11.01
N ASP A 53 13.71 0.86 11.52
CA ASP A 53 14.87 1.37 10.81
C ASP A 53 15.38 0.38 9.75
N ALA A 54 15.33 0.79 8.48
CA ALA A 54 15.77 -0.02 7.34
C ALA A 54 15.25 -1.47 7.41
N PHE A 55 13.97 -1.63 7.78
CA PHE A 55 13.42 -2.84 8.40
C PHE A 55 13.87 -4.15 7.77
N TYR A 56 13.67 -4.34 6.46
CA TYR A 56 14.02 -5.61 5.81
C TYR A 56 15.52 -5.88 5.87
N ALA A 57 16.36 -4.87 5.59
CA ALA A 57 17.81 -5.03 5.66
C ALA A 57 18.29 -5.30 7.09
N SER A 58 17.69 -4.62 8.08
CA SER A 58 18.02 -4.82 9.50
C SER A 58 17.62 -6.22 9.99
N LEU A 59 16.48 -6.76 9.55
CA LEU A 59 16.08 -8.13 9.83
C LEU A 59 17.05 -9.15 9.19
N GLU A 60 17.51 -8.93 7.96
CA GLU A 60 18.52 -9.79 7.35
C GLU A 60 19.84 -9.79 8.12
N VAL A 61 20.27 -8.61 8.60
CA VAL A 61 21.47 -8.47 9.44
C VAL A 61 21.28 -9.16 10.79
N ALA A 62 20.09 -9.05 11.40
CA ALA A 62 19.77 -9.75 12.64
C ALA A 62 19.76 -11.28 12.45
N ARG A 63 19.23 -11.76 11.31
CA ARG A 63 19.20 -13.18 10.93
C ARG A 63 20.59 -13.73 10.59
N ASN A 64 21.49 -12.89 10.07
CA ASN A 64 22.86 -13.26 9.72
C ASN A 64 23.86 -12.22 10.25
N PRO A 65 24.41 -12.42 11.48
CA PRO A 65 25.32 -11.47 12.11
C PRO A 65 26.58 -11.15 11.29
N GLY A 66 26.99 -12.03 10.38
CA GLY A 66 28.12 -11.80 9.46
C GLY A 66 27.89 -10.66 8.45
N LEU A 67 26.68 -10.13 8.36
CA LEU A 67 26.31 -8.98 7.54
C LEU A 67 26.47 -7.63 8.26
N LYS A 68 26.70 -7.63 9.58
CA LYS A 68 26.83 -6.39 10.36
C LYS A 68 27.93 -5.49 9.82
N GLY A 69 27.63 -4.20 9.64
CA GLY A 69 28.56 -3.21 9.09
C GLY A 69 28.79 -3.31 7.58
N LYS A 70 28.08 -4.19 6.86
CA LYS A 70 28.20 -4.34 5.41
C LYS A 70 27.03 -3.65 4.68
N PRO A 71 27.24 -3.14 3.45
CA PRO A 71 26.17 -2.57 2.65
C PRO A 71 25.22 -3.68 2.15
N VAL A 72 24.15 -3.94 2.92
CA VAL A 72 23.07 -4.86 2.56
C VAL A 72 21.96 -4.12 1.80
N ILE A 73 21.53 -4.71 0.68
CA ILE A 73 20.47 -4.22 -0.20
C ILE A 73 19.46 -5.35 -0.44
N ILE A 74 18.17 -5.07 -0.21
CA ILE A 74 17.09 -6.03 -0.41
C ILE A 74 16.40 -5.73 -1.74
N GLY A 75 16.34 -6.74 -2.61
CA GLY A 75 15.84 -6.64 -3.98
C GLY A 75 16.94 -7.01 -4.97
N THR A 76 16.76 -8.15 -5.63
CA THR A 76 17.70 -8.68 -6.64
C THR A 76 16.95 -9.09 -7.90
N GLY A 77 17.62 -9.03 -9.04
CA GLY A 77 17.09 -9.38 -10.36
C GLY A 77 17.11 -8.23 -11.37
N PRO A 78 16.95 -8.54 -12.67
CA PRO A 78 17.19 -7.59 -13.77
C PRO A 78 16.20 -6.42 -13.81
N ARG A 79 15.00 -6.61 -13.26
CA ARG A 79 13.92 -5.59 -13.22
C ARG A 79 13.47 -5.27 -11.81
N ALA A 80 14.21 -5.75 -10.81
CA ALA A 80 13.92 -5.50 -9.42
C ALA A 80 14.22 -4.04 -9.06
N VAL A 81 13.55 -3.58 -8.02
CA VAL A 81 13.85 -2.34 -7.32
C VAL A 81 14.32 -2.67 -5.91
N VAL A 82 15.09 -1.76 -5.32
CA VAL A 82 15.49 -1.85 -3.93
C VAL A 82 14.25 -1.70 -3.05
N SER A 83 13.87 -2.75 -2.32
CA SER A 83 12.80 -2.70 -1.32
C SER A 83 13.28 -1.98 -0.06
N ALA A 84 14.47 -2.32 0.42
CA ALA A 84 15.13 -1.68 1.54
C ALA A 84 16.65 -1.70 1.37
N ALA A 85 17.32 -0.73 1.99
CA ALA A 85 18.78 -0.67 2.05
C ALA A 85 19.22 -0.31 3.47
N SER A 86 20.24 -1.03 3.94
CA SER A 86 20.97 -0.74 5.18
C SER A 86 21.54 0.68 5.19
N TYR A 87 21.84 1.22 6.37
CA TYR A 87 22.42 2.56 6.49
C TYR A 87 23.81 2.64 5.84
N GLU A 88 24.56 1.55 5.85
CA GLU A 88 25.84 1.38 5.15
C GLU A 88 25.66 1.50 3.64
N ALA A 89 24.64 0.87 3.06
CA ALA A 89 24.33 0.99 1.64
C ALA A 89 23.81 2.41 1.27
N ARG A 90 23.04 3.05 2.15
CA ARG A 90 22.53 4.42 1.92
C ARG A 90 23.63 5.47 1.77
N ARG A 91 24.82 5.25 2.34
CA ARG A 91 25.99 6.13 2.15
C ARG A 91 26.46 6.21 0.70
N TYR A 92 26.15 5.20 -0.11
CA TYR A 92 26.39 5.17 -1.56
C TYR A 92 25.28 5.84 -2.37
N GLY A 93 24.30 6.48 -1.72
CA GLY A 93 23.14 7.09 -2.36
C GLY A 93 22.03 6.10 -2.72
N ILE A 94 22.12 4.84 -2.28
CA ILE A 94 21.09 3.82 -2.52
C ILE A 94 19.86 4.12 -1.66
N ASN A 95 18.69 4.11 -2.29
CA ASN A 95 17.40 4.37 -1.65
C ASN A 95 16.35 3.36 -2.11
N SER A 96 15.28 3.19 -1.33
CA SER A 96 14.14 2.37 -1.75
C SER A 96 13.52 2.87 -3.07
N ALA A 97 12.91 1.96 -3.80
CA ALA A 97 12.39 2.16 -5.17
C ALA A 97 13.44 2.47 -6.25
N MET A 98 14.73 2.55 -5.90
CA MET A 98 15.82 2.63 -6.89
C MET A 98 15.91 1.33 -7.71
N PRO A 99 16.12 1.38 -9.03
CA PRO A 99 16.40 0.17 -9.82
C PRO A 99 17.62 -0.59 -9.28
N ALA A 100 17.51 -1.92 -9.13
CA ALA A 100 18.60 -2.75 -8.61
C ALA A 100 19.88 -2.63 -9.45
N ALA A 101 19.75 -2.54 -10.78
CA ALA A 101 20.88 -2.28 -11.68
C ALA A 101 21.63 -0.98 -11.35
N ARG A 102 20.90 0.08 -10.98
CA ARG A 102 21.53 1.34 -10.55
C ARG A 102 22.19 1.21 -9.18
N ALA A 103 21.56 0.49 -8.25
CA ALA A 103 22.16 0.21 -6.95
C ALA A 103 23.48 -0.58 -7.09
N HIS A 104 23.55 -1.57 -7.99
CA HIS A 104 24.78 -2.29 -8.30
C HIS A 104 25.88 -1.38 -8.84
N GLN A 105 25.55 -0.39 -9.68
CA GLN A 105 26.53 0.59 -10.16
C GLN A 105 27.05 1.49 -9.03
N LEU A 106 26.18 1.88 -8.09
CA LEU A 106 26.55 2.75 -6.97
C LEU A 106 27.34 2.02 -5.88
N CYS A 107 27.04 0.73 -5.65
CA CYS A 107 27.73 -0.10 -4.68
C CYS A 107 28.03 -1.49 -5.29
N PRO A 108 29.10 -1.60 -6.11
CA PRO A 108 29.46 -2.87 -6.76
C PRO A 108 29.77 -4.01 -5.78
N ASN A 109 30.31 -3.66 -4.60
CA ASN A 109 30.61 -4.60 -3.52
C ASN A 109 29.44 -4.77 -2.53
N GLY A 110 28.25 -4.28 -2.89
CA GLY A 110 27.02 -4.42 -2.09
C GLY A 110 26.57 -5.88 -1.99
N ILE A 111 25.95 -6.24 -0.86
CA ILE A 111 25.35 -7.56 -0.66
C ILE A 111 23.87 -7.47 -1.01
N PHE A 112 23.49 -8.09 -2.13
CA PHE A 112 22.11 -8.12 -2.62
C PHE A 112 21.41 -9.40 -2.18
N LEU A 113 20.28 -9.26 -1.49
CA LEU A 113 19.47 -10.37 -1.01
C LEU A 113 18.07 -10.33 -1.65
N PRO A 114 17.43 -11.50 -1.88
CA PRO A 114 16.04 -11.56 -2.32
C PRO A 114 15.08 -11.01 -1.25
N VAL A 115 13.91 -10.59 -1.68
CA VAL A 115 12.84 -10.15 -0.77
C VAL A 115 12.18 -11.38 -0.14
N ASP A 116 12.13 -11.43 1.18
CA ASP A 116 11.44 -12.47 1.96
C ASP A 116 10.22 -11.89 2.71
N MET A 117 9.16 -11.56 1.96
CA MET A 117 7.97 -10.90 2.54
C MET A 117 7.28 -11.74 3.63
N SER A 118 7.35 -13.07 3.54
CA SER A 118 6.76 -13.93 4.57
C SER A 118 7.48 -13.74 5.91
N TYR A 119 8.81 -13.75 5.89
CA TYR A 119 9.62 -13.47 7.08
C TYR A 119 9.39 -12.05 7.62
N TYR A 120 9.36 -11.04 6.75
CA TYR A 120 9.19 -9.64 7.18
C TYR A 120 7.81 -9.38 7.81
N CYS A 121 6.74 -9.91 7.23
CA CYS A 121 5.39 -9.82 7.80
C CYS A 121 5.28 -10.56 9.13
N MET A 122 5.89 -11.74 9.23
CA MET A 122 5.93 -12.52 10.49
C MET A 122 6.65 -11.74 11.60
N MET A 123 7.79 -11.10 11.30
CA MET A 123 8.51 -10.25 12.26
C MET A 123 7.74 -9.00 12.65
N SER A 124 7.12 -8.32 11.69
CA SER A 124 6.23 -7.19 11.96
C SER A 124 5.11 -7.57 12.94
N HIS A 125 4.42 -8.68 12.68
CA HIS A 125 3.36 -9.19 13.55
C HIS A 125 3.88 -9.49 14.96
N ARG A 126 5.03 -10.15 15.07
CA ARG A 126 5.64 -10.43 16.38
C ARG A 126 5.99 -9.16 17.15
N ILE A 127 6.66 -8.19 16.52
CA ILE A 127 7.00 -6.91 17.16
C ILE A 127 5.73 -6.18 17.61
N MET A 128 4.71 -6.15 16.76
CA MET A 128 3.44 -5.52 17.10
C MET A 128 2.78 -6.16 18.33
N HIS A 129 2.65 -7.49 18.36
CA HIS A 129 1.96 -8.18 19.44
C HIS A 129 2.79 -8.27 20.73
N GLU A 130 4.10 -8.46 20.63
CA GLU A 130 4.98 -8.66 21.78
C GLU A 130 5.45 -7.33 22.41
N VAL A 131 5.32 -6.19 21.70
CA VAL A 131 5.78 -4.86 22.17
C VAL A 131 4.73 -3.77 22.01
N PHE A 132 4.17 -3.53 20.82
CA PHE A 132 3.33 -2.34 20.61
C PHE A 132 1.98 -2.46 21.31
N LEU A 133 1.30 -3.60 21.14
CA LEU A 133 -0.02 -3.85 21.71
C LEU A 133 0.00 -4.10 23.22
N THR A 134 1.18 -4.23 23.83
CA THR A 134 1.31 -4.29 25.30
C THR A 134 1.22 -2.91 25.94
N VAL A 135 1.35 -1.83 25.16
CA VAL A 135 1.21 -0.44 25.63
C VAL A 135 -0.25 0.01 25.54
N THR A 136 -0.89 -0.23 24.41
CA THR A 136 -2.29 0.18 24.13
C THR A 136 -2.84 -0.59 22.94
N ASP A 137 -4.14 -0.82 22.93
CA ASP A 137 -4.88 -1.39 21.79
C ASP A 137 -5.18 -0.35 20.70
N ARG A 138 -4.93 0.94 20.98
CA ARG A 138 -5.13 2.06 20.05
C ARG A 138 -3.95 2.22 19.09
N PHE A 139 -3.65 1.16 18.35
CA PHE A 139 -2.58 1.10 17.36
C PHE A 139 -3.14 0.98 15.93
N GLU A 140 -2.70 1.85 15.02
CA GLU A 140 -3.00 1.82 13.59
C GLU A 140 -1.74 1.42 12.82
N GLN A 141 -1.73 0.19 12.29
CA GLN A 141 -0.68 -0.25 11.37
C GLN A 141 -0.88 0.41 10.01
N VAL A 142 0.15 1.09 9.50
CA VAL A 142 0.13 1.76 8.19
C VAL A 142 0.82 0.89 7.13
N SER A 143 1.95 0.28 7.49
CA SER A 143 2.71 -0.64 6.65
C SER A 143 3.30 -1.78 7.51
N VAL A 144 4.06 -2.67 6.85
CA VAL A 144 4.79 -3.75 7.53
C VAL A 144 5.78 -3.21 8.58
N ASP A 145 6.29 -2.01 8.43
CA ASP A 145 7.34 -1.43 9.27
C ASP A 145 6.94 -0.15 10.02
N GLU A 146 5.71 0.34 9.87
CA GLU A 146 5.30 1.59 10.50
C GLU A 146 3.85 1.59 11.01
N GLY A 147 3.60 2.37 12.06
CA GLY A 147 2.28 2.57 12.61
C GLY A 147 2.15 3.79 13.53
N TYR A 148 0.91 4.17 13.82
CA TYR A 148 0.57 5.21 14.78
C TYR A 148 -0.02 4.60 16.05
N MET A 149 0.26 5.23 17.18
CA MET A 149 -0.22 4.83 18.49
C MET A 149 -0.83 6.02 19.23
N ASP A 150 -2.04 5.85 19.77
CA ASP A 150 -2.67 6.83 20.67
C ASP A 150 -2.38 6.40 22.09
N VAL A 151 -1.52 7.16 22.77
CA VAL A 151 -1.10 6.84 24.13
C VAL A 151 -1.93 7.55 25.19
N SER A 152 -2.98 8.30 24.82
CA SER A 152 -3.76 9.15 25.76
C SER A 152 -4.19 8.40 27.02
N ALA A 153 -4.71 7.18 26.87
CA ALA A 153 -5.13 6.34 28.00
C ALA A 153 -3.94 5.69 28.73
N ALA A 154 -2.91 5.26 27.98
CA ALA A 154 -1.70 4.67 28.55
C ALA A 154 -0.91 5.65 29.43
N LEU A 155 -1.09 6.97 29.26
CA LEU A 155 -0.44 7.97 30.11
C LEU A 155 -0.82 7.86 31.59
N LEU A 156 -1.95 7.23 31.94
CA LEU A 156 -2.32 6.97 33.35
C LEU A 156 -1.31 6.07 34.06
N GLU A 157 -0.73 5.10 33.35
CA GLU A 157 0.28 4.18 33.87
C GLU A 157 1.69 4.71 33.63
N TRP A 158 1.95 5.22 32.42
CA TRP A 158 3.29 5.55 31.97
C TRP A 158 3.73 6.98 32.33
N GLY A 159 2.79 7.85 32.71
CA GLY A 159 3.01 9.24 33.10
C GLY A 159 3.31 10.18 31.93
N ARG A 160 4.16 9.79 30.98
CA ARG A 160 4.57 10.65 29.84
C ARG A 160 4.82 9.89 28.53
N PRO A 161 4.44 10.46 27.36
CA PRO A 161 4.68 9.87 26.05
C PRO A 161 6.14 9.49 25.75
N SER A 162 7.11 10.30 26.20
CA SER A 162 8.54 10.05 25.98
C SER A 162 9.05 8.78 26.67
N ALA A 163 8.48 8.42 27.82
CA ALA A 163 8.79 7.18 28.52
C ALA A 163 8.35 5.96 27.70
N ILE A 164 7.15 6.02 27.11
CA ILE A 164 6.62 4.99 26.21
C ILE A 164 7.53 4.84 24.99
N GLY A 165 7.85 5.94 24.30
CA GLY A 165 8.70 5.90 23.11
C GLY A 165 10.09 5.33 23.38
N ALA A 166 10.71 5.71 24.51
CA ALA A 166 12.00 5.18 24.94
C ALA A 166 11.92 3.68 25.25
N TRP A 167 10.88 3.24 25.96
CA TRP A 167 10.67 1.83 26.28
C TRP A 167 10.47 0.97 25.04
N ILE A 168 9.63 1.42 24.09
CA ILE A 168 9.38 0.71 22.83
C ILE A 168 10.71 0.49 22.08
N ARG A 169 11.51 1.53 21.93
CA ARG A 169 12.83 1.43 21.26
C ARG A 169 13.74 0.43 21.94
N ALA A 170 13.81 0.47 23.27
CA ALA A 170 14.63 -0.47 24.05
C ALA A 170 14.15 -1.93 23.86
N GLN A 171 12.84 -2.18 23.95
CA GLN A 171 12.28 -3.54 23.82
C GLN A 171 12.43 -4.11 22.41
N VAL A 172 12.28 -3.28 21.39
CA VAL A 172 12.50 -3.69 20.00
C VAL A 172 13.97 -4.08 19.78
N ALA A 173 14.91 -3.27 20.28
CA ALA A 173 16.35 -3.56 20.18
C ALA A 173 16.76 -4.82 20.97
N GLU A 174 16.26 -4.97 22.19
CA GLU A 174 16.58 -6.09 23.08
C GLU A 174 16.07 -7.43 22.54
N ARG A 175 14.80 -7.48 22.11
CA ARG A 175 14.13 -8.74 21.75
C ARG A 175 14.32 -9.15 20.30
N PHE A 176 14.46 -8.18 19.39
CA PHE A 176 14.48 -8.44 17.94
C PHE A 176 15.78 -8.02 17.26
N HIS A 177 16.71 -7.41 17.99
CA HIS A 177 18.02 -6.97 17.48
C HIS A 177 17.93 -6.06 16.24
N VAL A 178 16.84 -5.31 16.14
CA VAL A 178 16.60 -4.25 15.16
C VAL A 178 16.24 -2.96 15.90
N THR A 179 16.35 -1.81 15.25
CA THR A 179 15.99 -0.53 15.86
C THR A 179 14.72 0.05 15.25
N CYS A 180 14.09 0.97 15.98
CA CYS A 180 13.02 1.79 15.45
C CYS A 180 13.25 3.25 15.87
N SER A 181 12.67 4.15 15.08
CA SER A 181 12.65 5.57 15.39
C SER A 181 11.24 6.02 15.72
N VAL A 182 11.11 6.89 16.72
CA VAL A 182 9.81 7.30 17.28
C VAL A 182 9.64 8.81 17.17
N GLY A 183 8.50 9.24 16.66
CA GLY A 183 8.09 10.64 16.66
C GLY A 183 6.92 10.82 17.61
N ILE A 184 7.00 11.83 18.48
CA ILE A 184 5.97 12.13 19.48
C ILE A 184 5.43 13.53 19.18
N ALA A 185 4.11 13.65 19.02
CA ALA A 185 3.47 14.93 18.77
C ALA A 185 1.98 14.92 19.17
N CYS A 186 1.29 16.04 18.94
CA CYS A 186 -0.15 16.18 19.18
C CYS A 186 -1.04 15.58 18.07
N ASN A 187 -0.47 15.22 16.91
CA ASN A 187 -1.22 14.67 15.79
C ASN A 187 -0.36 13.77 14.88
N LYS A 188 -1.03 13.03 13.98
CA LYS A 188 -0.39 12.03 13.09
C LYS A 188 0.64 12.65 12.15
N LEU A 189 0.30 13.76 11.48
CA LEU A 189 1.20 14.45 10.55
C LEU A 189 2.56 14.76 11.19
N VAL A 190 2.53 15.47 12.32
CA VAL A 190 3.74 15.94 12.98
C VAL A 190 4.52 14.76 13.57
N ALA A 191 3.84 13.77 14.17
CA ALA A 191 4.49 12.57 14.70
C ALA A 191 5.23 11.79 13.60
N LYS A 192 4.62 11.61 12.42
CA LYS A 192 5.29 10.95 11.28
C LYS A 192 6.52 11.71 10.83
N MET A 193 6.39 13.02 10.64
CA MET A 193 7.51 13.87 10.22
C MET A 193 8.64 13.87 11.26
N ALA A 194 8.30 13.87 12.55
CA ALA A 194 9.25 13.78 13.65
C ALA A 194 10.03 12.45 13.62
N SER A 195 9.35 11.31 13.53
CA SER A 195 10.00 9.99 13.46
C SER A 195 10.95 9.86 12.25
N THR A 196 10.56 10.42 11.10
CA THR A 196 11.35 10.38 9.86
C THR A 196 12.67 11.13 10.03
N ASN A 197 12.64 12.27 10.73
CA ASN A 197 13.82 13.08 11.02
C ASN A 197 14.62 12.57 12.22
N ALA A 198 14.02 11.75 13.10
CA ALA A 198 14.70 11.11 14.21
C ALA A 198 15.65 9.98 13.76
N LYS A 199 15.41 9.37 12.58
CA LYS A 199 16.17 8.22 12.08
C LYS A 199 17.69 8.49 11.91
N PRO A 200 18.55 7.48 12.14
CA PRO A 200 18.26 6.15 12.71
C PRO A 200 18.21 6.13 14.24
N ASP A 201 17.55 5.11 14.80
CA ASP A 201 17.51 4.79 16.22
C ASP A 201 17.36 6.03 17.11
N GLY A 202 16.40 6.87 16.74
CA GLY A 202 16.20 8.16 17.38
C GLY A 202 14.77 8.35 17.87
N MET A 203 14.60 9.35 18.72
CA MET A 203 13.28 9.79 19.15
C MET A 203 13.23 11.31 19.09
N LEU A 204 12.15 11.86 18.53
CA LEU A 204 11.94 13.30 18.46
C LEU A 204 10.54 13.66 18.97
N LEU A 205 10.50 14.48 20.01
CA LEU A 205 9.30 15.10 20.55
C LEU A 205 9.13 16.48 19.92
N ILE A 206 7.95 16.74 19.37
CA ILE A 206 7.56 18.07 18.90
C ILE A 206 6.40 18.56 19.78
N PRO A 207 6.64 19.51 20.71
CA PRO A 207 5.58 20.10 21.51
C PRO A 207 4.48 20.71 20.65
N ALA A 208 3.23 20.66 21.13
CA ALA A 208 2.08 21.15 20.37
C ALA A 208 2.23 22.61 19.91
N ALA A 209 2.81 23.47 20.76
CA ALA A 209 3.08 24.87 20.46
C ALA A 209 4.15 25.08 19.36
N ARG A 210 4.92 24.05 19.02
CA ARG A 210 6.02 24.09 18.04
C ARG A 210 5.69 23.36 16.74
N SER A 211 4.52 22.72 16.62
CA SER A 211 4.10 21.95 15.45
C SER A 211 4.19 22.74 14.13
N ALA A 212 3.67 23.97 14.10
CA ALA A 212 3.69 24.80 12.89
C ALA A 212 5.14 25.17 12.49
N GLU A 213 5.96 25.60 13.44
CA GLU A 213 7.37 25.94 13.22
C GLU A 213 8.15 24.74 12.67
N PHE A 214 7.96 23.56 13.25
CA PHE A 214 8.60 22.32 12.81
C PHE A 214 8.16 21.88 11.41
N VAL A 215 6.91 22.08 11.03
CA VAL A 215 6.44 21.68 9.69
C VAL A 215 6.91 22.68 8.63
N GLN A 216 6.90 23.98 8.94
CA GLN A 216 7.25 25.03 7.98
C GLN A 216 8.73 25.06 7.60
N MET A 217 9.62 24.52 8.43
CA MET A 217 11.04 24.38 8.08
C MET A 217 11.31 23.33 7.00
N MET A 218 10.34 22.47 6.69
CA MET A 218 10.54 21.31 5.82
C MET A 218 10.45 21.68 4.34
N PRO A 219 11.16 20.93 3.45
CA PRO A 219 10.87 20.99 2.02
C PRO A 219 9.46 20.45 1.75
N LEU A 220 8.86 20.80 0.60
CA LEU A 220 7.52 20.34 0.23
C LEU A 220 7.38 18.81 0.33
N ARG A 221 8.36 18.06 -0.18
CA ARG A 221 8.39 16.58 -0.11
C ARG A 221 8.42 16.03 1.32
N GLY A 222 8.70 16.86 2.32
CA GLY A 222 8.61 16.52 3.74
C GLY A 222 7.18 16.31 4.22
N ILE A 223 6.19 16.96 3.58
CA ILE A 223 4.77 16.74 3.90
C ILE A 223 4.31 15.41 3.26
N PRO A 224 3.82 14.45 4.06
CA PRO A 224 3.22 13.23 3.55
C PRO A 224 2.05 13.52 2.61
N GLY A 225 2.10 12.93 1.41
CA GLY A 225 1.11 13.17 0.35
C GLY A 225 1.61 14.07 -0.78
N ILE A 226 2.70 14.83 -0.58
CA ILE A 226 3.34 15.57 -1.67
C ILE A 226 4.28 14.64 -2.44
N GLY A 227 3.78 14.07 -3.54
CA GLY A 227 4.55 13.31 -4.53
C GLY A 227 5.39 14.19 -5.47
N PRO A 228 6.32 13.63 -6.28
CA PRO A 228 7.09 14.40 -7.28
C PRO A 228 6.21 15.16 -8.28
N SER A 229 5.04 14.60 -8.62
CA SER A 229 4.07 15.26 -9.51
C SER A 229 3.46 16.51 -8.87
N LEU A 230 3.03 16.41 -7.61
CA LEU A 230 2.43 17.55 -6.90
C LEU A 230 3.50 18.61 -6.57
N GLU A 231 4.70 18.20 -6.16
CA GLU A 231 5.84 19.10 -5.98
C GLU A 231 6.14 19.88 -7.28
N LYS A 232 6.21 19.20 -8.43
CA LYS A 232 6.42 19.86 -9.72
C LYS A 232 5.31 20.89 -10.02
N ARG A 233 4.06 20.58 -9.70
CA ARG A 233 2.95 21.54 -9.84
C ARG A 233 3.15 22.74 -8.92
N LEU A 234 3.38 22.52 -7.62
CA LEU A 234 3.61 23.61 -6.66
C LEU A 234 4.79 24.49 -7.04
N ASN A 235 5.90 23.90 -7.51
CA ASN A 235 7.05 24.63 -8.03
C ASN A 235 6.70 25.51 -9.24
N ALA A 236 5.82 25.04 -10.13
CA ALA A 236 5.34 25.85 -11.25
C ALA A 236 4.46 27.04 -10.82
N TRP A 237 3.92 27.00 -9.60
CA TRP A 237 3.22 28.11 -8.94
C TRP A 237 4.16 28.99 -8.09
N GLY A 238 5.48 28.77 -8.16
CA GLY A 238 6.47 29.54 -7.41
C GLY A 238 6.58 29.16 -5.93
N VAL A 239 6.03 28.02 -5.53
CA VAL A 239 6.13 27.50 -4.16
C VAL A 239 7.16 26.38 -4.11
N HIS A 240 8.21 26.59 -3.33
CA HIS A 240 9.36 25.70 -3.21
C HIS A 240 9.58 25.18 -1.77
N SER A 241 8.92 25.79 -0.78
CA SER A 241 9.02 25.42 0.62
C SER A 241 7.64 25.31 1.30
N VAL A 242 7.58 24.63 2.44
CA VAL A 242 6.34 24.59 3.24
C VAL A 242 6.01 25.97 3.82
N ALA A 243 7.02 26.77 4.17
CA ALA A 243 6.83 28.16 4.60
C ALA A 243 6.19 29.05 3.51
N GLU A 244 6.56 28.88 2.25
CA GLU A 244 5.90 29.58 1.14
C GLU A 244 4.47 29.06 0.90
N LEU A 245 4.26 27.76 1.10
CA LEU A 245 2.95 27.14 0.93
C LEU A 245 1.88 27.74 1.87
N THR A 246 2.26 28.22 3.06
CA THR A 246 1.31 28.87 3.99
C THR A 246 0.82 30.22 3.49
N GLN A 247 1.52 30.85 2.53
CA GLN A 247 1.16 32.15 1.97
C GLN A 247 0.14 32.06 0.83
N LEU A 248 -0.17 30.85 0.35
CA LEU A 248 -1.18 30.66 -0.68
C LEU A 248 -2.59 30.70 -0.11
N ASP A 249 -3.50 31.33 -0.84
CA ASP A 249 -4.94 31.26 -0.56
C ASP A 249 -5.55 29.91 -1.01
N GLU A 250 -6.77 29.62 -0.54
CA GLU A 250 -7.47 28.37 -0.86
C GLU A 250 -7.71 28.21 -2.38
N ALA A 251 -7.93 29.33 -3.09
CA ALA A 251 -8.17 29.32 -4.53
C ALA A 251 -6.92 28.90 -5.32
N ALA A 252 -5.75 29.45 -4.98
CA ALA A 252 -4.46 29.09 -5.56
C ALA A 252 -4.11 27.64 -5.25
N LEU A 253 -4.28 27.20 -4.00
CA LEU A 253 -4.05 25.80 -3.61
C LEU A 253 -4.99 24.84 -4.34
N THR A 254 -6.25 25.22 -4.53
CA THR A 254 -7.22 24.41 -5.28
C THR A 254 -6.79 24.26 -6.74
N ARG A 255 -6.35 25.34 -7.38
CA ARG A 255 -5.83 25.28 -8.76
C ARG A 255 -4.55 24.44 -8.86
N ALA A 256 -3.63 24.57 -7.91
CA ALA A 256 -2.37 23.81 -7.91
C ALA A 256 -2.59 22.31 -7.63
N THR A 257 -3.51 21.97 -6.73
CA THR A 257 -3.78 20.58 -6.34
C THR A 257 -4.79 19.88 -7.26
N GLY A 258 -5.68 20.62 -7.90
CA GLY A 258 -6.78 20.10 -8.73
C GLY A 258 -8.00 19.66 -7.93
N SER A 259 -8.03 19.87 -6.61
CA SER A 259 -9.14 19.46 -5.75
C SER A 259 -9.25 20.37 -4.51
N PRO A 260 -10.43 20.94 -4.21
CA PRO A 260 -10.64 21.73 -3.00
C PRO A 260 -10.34 20.95 -1.71
N ALA A 261 -10.65 19.65 -1.69
CA ALA A 261 -10.37 18.80 -0.53
C ALA A 261 -8.85 18.63 -0.32
N ALA A 262 -8.10 18.42 -1.41
CA ALA A 262 -6.64 18.33 -1.35
C ALA A 262 -6.01 19.67 -0.93
N ALA A 263 -6.55 20.79 -1.43
CA ALA A 263 -6.11 22.13 -1.05
C ALA A 263 -6.27 22.40 0.45
N ARG A 264 -7.45 22.12 1.02
CA ARG A 264 -7.68 22.28 2.46
C ARG A 264 -6.78 21.39 3.30
N GLY A 265 -6.60 20.13 2.89
CA GLY A 265 -5.70 19.20 3.58
C GLY A 265 -4.25 19.67 3.55
N LEU A 266 -3.80 20.18 2.40
CA LEU A 266 -2.45 20.69 2.22
C LEU A 266 -2.20 21.99 3.00
N TRP A 267 -3.18 22.89 3.05
CA TRP A 267 -3.14 24.10 3.87
C TRP A 267 -3.09 23.78 5.37
N ALA A 268 -3.95 22.86 5.85
CA ALA A 268 -3.91 22.44 7.24
C ALA A 268 -2.55 21.82 7.59
N ALA A 269 -2.02 20.97 6.70
CA ALA A 269 -0.73 20.35 6.89
C ALA A 269 0.41 21.37 6.97
N SER A 270 0.43 22.42 6.14
CA SER A 270 1.47 23.46 6.19
C SER A 270 1.46 24.28 7.49
N HIS A 271 0.34 24.27 8.23
CA HIS A 271 0.21 24.87 9.55
C HIS A 271 0.41 23.87 10.70
N GLY A 272 0.86 22.64 10.40
CA GLY A 272 1.05 21.58 11.40
C GLY A 272 -0.26 21.01 11.96
N LEU A 273 -1.38 21.25 11.29
CA LEU A 273 -2.71 20.80 11.70
C LEU A 273 -3.08 19.49 11.00
N ASP A 274 -3.62 18.55 11.77
CA ASP A 274 -4.15 17.30 11.26
C ASP A 274 -5.25 16.79 12.19
N SER A 275 -6.47 16.66 11.66
CA SER A 275 -7.65 16.21 12.41
C SER A 275 -7.90 14.71 12.30
N ARG A 276 -7.08 13.98 11.54
CA ARG A 276 -7.23 12.52 11.37
C ARG A 276 -6.99 11.82 12.70
N LYS A 277 -7.96 11.02 13.12
CA LYS A 277 -7.84 10.15 14.28
C LYS A 277 -7.06 8.88 13.94
N ILE A 278 -6.57 8.21 14.98
CA ILE A 278 -6.01 6.87 14.86
C ILE A 278 -7.14 5.87 14.68
N THR A 279 -7.03 5.07 13.63
CA THR A 279 -8.02 4.10 13.17
C THR A 279 -7.45 2.70 13.31
N THR A 280 -7.97 1.93 14.27
CA THR A 280 -7.50 0.57 14.58
C THR A 280 -8.06 -0.48 13.61
N VAL A 281 -9.12 -0.16 12.87
CA VAL A 281 -9.77 -1.05 11.91
C VAL A 281 -9.73 -0.42 10.52
N ARG A 282 -9.05 -1.06 9.57
CA ARG A 282 -9.01 -0.63 8.19
C ARG A 282 -9.78 -1.60 7.32
N GLU A 283 -10.86 -1.11 6.73
CA GLU A 283 -11.57 -1.84 5.69
C GLU A 283 -10.71 -1.93 4.43
N GLU A 284 -10.58 -3.15 3.91
CA GLU A 284 -9.91 -3.39 2.64
C GLU A 284 -10.77 -2.80 1.51
N LYS A 285 -10.16 -1.97 0.65
CA LYS A 285 -10.89 -1.34 -0.47
C LYS A 285 -10.70 -2.11 -1.77
N SER A 286 -9.58 -2.79 -1.90
CA SER A 286 -9.22 -3.55 -3.09
C SER A 286 -8.20 -4.61 -2.78
N ILE A 287 -8.26 -5.73 -3.48
CA ILE A 287 -7.27 -6.82 -3.39
C ILE A 287 -6.75 -7.08 -4.81
N GLY A 288 -5.44 -7.13 -5.00
CA GLY A 288 -4.87 -7.30 -6.33
C GLY A 288 -3.54 -8.03 -6.31
N SER A 289 -3.24 -8.66 -7.45
CA SER A 289 -1.97 -9.31 -7.72
C SER A 289 -1.49 -8.91 -9.12
N GLU A 290 -0.20 -8.60 -9.23
CA GLU A 290 0.43 -8.21 -10.49
C GLU A 290 1.89 -8.67 -10.52
N GLU A 291 2.36 -9.00 -11.72
CA GLU A 291 3.72 -9.46 -11.92
C GLU A 291 4.40 -8.74 -13.08
N THR A 292 5.62 -8.25 -12.84
CA THR A 292 6.50 -7.75 -13.91
C THR A 292 7.29 -8.91 -14.49
N LEU A 293 7.11 -9.19 -15.78
CA LEU A 293 7.83 -10.24 -16.49
C LEU A 293 9.34 -9.98 -16.50
N ALA A 294 10.14 -11.05 -16.58
CA ALA A 294 11.58 -10.96 -16.79
C ALA A 294 11.94 -10.38 -18.17
N GLU A 295 11.15 -10.73 -19.19
CA GLU A 295 11.28 -10.26 -20.57
C GLU A 295 9.93 -9.74 -21.05
N ASP A 296 9.94 -8.66 -21.84
CA ASP A 296 8.68 -8.16 -22.39
C ASP A 296 8.17 -9.10 -23.47
N THR A 297 6.85 -9.30 -23.55
CA THR A 297 6.26 -10.30 -24.45
C THR A 297 5.12 -9.76 -25.28
N ARG A 298 4.91 -10.36 -26.46
CA ARG A 298 3.69 -10.22 -27.26
C ARG A 298 2.87 -11.52 -27.28
N ASP A 299 3.30 -12.55 -26.56
CA ASP A 299 2.57 -13.83 -26.49
C ASP A 299 1.37 -13.69 -25.54
N MET A 300 0.16 -13.80 -26.07
CA MET A 300 -1.07 -13.72 -25.28
C MET A 300 -1.18 -14.86 -24.26
N ARG A 301 -0.61 -16.04 -24.52
CA ARG A 301 -0.62 -17.16 -23.55
C ARG A 301 0.15 -16.81 -22.28
N VAL A 302 1.29 -16.13 -22.42
CA VAL A 302 2.08 -15.68 -21.27
C VAL A 302 1.30 -14.67 -20.43
N VAL A 303 0.67 -13.68 -21.06
CA VAL A 303 -0.13 -12.67 -20.37
C VAL A 303 -1.38 -13.28 -19.72
N CYS A 304 -2.08 -14.19 -20.40
CA CYS A 304 -3.20 -14.92 -19.83
C CYS A 304 -2.78 -15.81 -18.66
N GLY A 305 -1.61 -16.45 -18.72
CA GLY A 305 -1.06 -17.22 -17.60
C GLY A 305 -0.82 -16.36 -16.34
N LEU A 306 -0.31 -15.14 -16.51
CA LEU A 306 -0.17 -14.18 -15.41
C LEU A 306 -1.53 -13.76 -14.85
N LEU A 307 -2.49 -13.40 -15.71
CA LEU A 307 -3.83 -13.02 -15.26
C LEU A 307 -4.54 -14.16 -14.53
N ARG A 308 -4.36 -15.41 -14.97
CA ARG A 308 -4.90 -16.58 -14.28
C ARG A 308 -4.31 -16.73 -12.89
N SER A 309 -3.00 -16.62 -12.78
CA SER A 309 -2.29 -16.71 -11.50
C SER A 309 -2.73 -15.59 -10.54
N ALA A 310 -2.89 -14.37 -11.08
CA ALA A 310 -3.39 -13.23 -10.31
C ALA A 310 -4.85 -13.44 -9.86
N CYS A 311 -5.74 -13.95 -10.72
CA CYS A 311 -7.11 -14.28 -10.34
C CYS A 311 -7.16 -15.32 -9.22
N ASP A 312 -6.36 -16.38 -9.32
CA ASP A 312 -6.28 -17.42 -8.29
C ASP A 312 -5.81 -16.86 -6.93
N GLU A 313 -4.75 -16.05 -6.92
CA GLU A 313 -4.25 -15.43 -5.70
C GLU A 313 -5.26 -14.44 -5.08
N VAL A 314 -5.88 -13.61 -5.90
CA VAL A 314 -6.90 -12.63 -5.46
C VAL A 314 -8.13 -13.37 -4.91
N SER A 315 -8.62 -14.40 -5.59
CA SER A 315 -9.74 -15.23 -5.16
C SER A 315 -9.46 -15.97 -3.84
N SER A 316 -8.30 -16.61 -3.72
CA SER A 316 -7.87 -17.25 -2.47
C SER A 316 -7.80 -16.26 -1.31
N THR A 317 -7.36 -15.03 -1.59
CA THR A 317 -7.28 -13.95 -0.60
C THR A 317 -8.67 -13.43 -0.21
N LEU A 318 -9.57 -13.25 -1.17
CA LEU A 318 -10.97 -12.89 -0.93
C LEU A 318 -11.65 -13.90 0.00
N ARG A 319 -11.59 -15.20 -0.35
CA ARG A 319 -12.15 -16.28 0.48
C ARG A 319 -11.55 -16.33 1.88
N ARG A 320 -10.23 -16.20 2.00
CA ARG A 320 -9.54 -16.17 3.31
C ARG A 320 -10.01 -15.01 4.19
N LYS A 321 -10.36 -13.86 3.59
CA LYS A 321 -10.89 -12.69 4.29
C LYS A 321 -12.41 -12.71 4.43
N GLY A 322 -13.11 -13.73 3.90
CA GLY A 322 -14.59 -13.77 3.91
C GLY A 322 -15.23 -12.67 3.06
N LEU A 323 -14.56 -12.22 2.00
CA LEU A 323 -14.99 -11.13 1.13
C LEU A 323 -15.37 -11.64 -0.24
N VAL A 324 -16.35 -10.98 -0.86
CA VAL A 324 -16.66 -11.09 -2.29
C VAL A 324 -16.44 -9.72 -2.96
N ALA A 325 -16.20 -9.71 -4.27
CA ALA A 325 -15.95 -8.48 -5.00
C ALA A 325 -16.85 -8.36 -6.22
N ARG A 326 -17.25 -7.12 -6.53
CA ARG A 326 -18.13 -6.84 -7.67
C ARG A 326 -17.42 -6.23 -8.87
N THR A 327 -16.33 -5.50 -8.64
CA THR A 327 -15.59 -4.83 -9.71
C THR A 327 -14.23 -5.46 -9.87
N LEU A 328 -13.87 -5.84 -11.09
CA LEU A 328 -12.51 -6.24 -11.44
C LEU A 328 -11.82 -5.15 -12.26
N THR A 329 -10.50 -5.07 -12.15
CA THR A 329 -9.65 -4.16 -12.93
C THR A 329 -8.46 -4.92 -13.47
N VAL A 330 -8.31 -4.95 -14.79
CA VAL A 330 -7.11 -5.46 -15.45
C VAL A 330 -6.12 -4.31 -15.59
N LYS A 331 -4.86 -4.57 -15.27
CA LYS A 331 -3.77 -3.60 -15.38
C LYS A 331 -2.65 -4.18 -16.23
N LEU A 332 -2.20 -3.40 -17.21
CA LEU A 332 -1.00 -3.68 -18.00
C LEU A 332 0.01 -2.56 -17.82
N ARG A 333 1.30 -2.94 -17.88
CA ARG A 333 2.39 -2.00 -18.16
C ARG A 333 3.07 -2.42 -19.45
N PHE A 334 3.40 -1.46 -20.29
CA PHE A 334 4.08 -1.70 -21.57
C PHE A 334 5.60 -1.50 -21.46
N ALA A 335 6.32 -1.82 -22.53
CA ALA A 335 7.78 -1.65 -22.62
C ALA A 335 8.23 -0.19 -22.43
N ASP A 336 7.40 0.79 -22.84
CA ASP A 336 7.63 2.22 -22.65
C ASP A 336 7.31 2.72 -21.22
N LEU A 337 7.01 1.79 -20.31
CA LEU A 337 6.65 2.01 -18.91
C LEU A 337 5.28 2.68 -18.68
N SER A 338 4.53 2.99 -19.75
CA SER A 338 3.16 3.47 -19.63
C SER A 338 2.22 2.36 -19.11
N TYR A 339 1.14 2.78 -18.44
CA TYR A 339 0.12 1.88 -17.91
C TYR A 339 -1.17 2.04 -18.69
N GLN A 340 -1.92 0.95 -18.80
CA GLN A 340 -3.31 0.95 -19.22
C GLN A 340 -4.11 0.06 -18.27
N THR A 341 -5.24 0.57 -17.81
CA THR A 341 -6.14 -0.14 -16.90
C THR A 341 -7.55 -0.15 -17.48
N ARG A 342 -8.29 -1.23 -17.23
CA ARG A 342 -9.69 -1.33 -17.58
C ARG A 342 -10.47 -2.02 -16.47
N SER A 343 -11.50 -1.33 -15.96
CA SER A 343 -12.37 -1.84 -14.91
C SER A 343 -13.69 -2.32 -15.48
N PHE A 344 -14.27 -3.35 -14.86
CA PHE A 344 -15.57 -3.89 -15.19
C PHE A 344 -16.30 -4.29 -13.91
N THR A 345 -17.54 -3.80 -13.76
CA THR A 345 -18.40 -4.15 -12.62
C THR A 345 -19.36 -5.24 -13.05
N MET A 346 -19.24 -6.39 -12.41
CA MET A 346 -20.07 -7.56 -12.61
C MET A 346 -21.45 -7.37 -12.00
N GLU A 347 -22.45 -8.05 -12.56
CA GLU A 347 -23.80 -8.04 -12.02
C GLU A 347 -23.85 -8.63 -10.60
N ARG A 348 -23.12 -9.74 -10.40
CA ARG A 348 -23.04 -10.46 -9.13
C ARG A 348 -21.63 -10.38 -8.55
N PRO A 349 -21.48 -10.15 -7.24
CA PRO A 349 -20.19 -10.24 -6.60
C PRO A 349 -19.71 -11.69 -6.55
N THR A 350 -18.40 -11.90 -6.63
CA THR A 350 -17.78 -13.23 -6.62
C THR A 350 -16.44 -13.21 -5.91
N ASP A 351 -16.01 -14.37 -5.46
CA ASP A 351 -14.66 -14.64 -4.96
C ASP A 351 -13.96 -15.77 -5.75
N THR A 352 -14.51 -16.17 -6.90
CA THR A 352 -14.04 -17.35 -7.66
C THR A 352 -13.19 -16.97 -8.86
N ALA A 353 -12.06 -17.66 -9.02
CA ALA A 353 -11.14 -17.45 -10.14
C ALA A 353 -11.77 -17.90 -11.46
N GLY A 354 -12.60 -18.95 -11.43
CA GLY A 354 -13.36 -19.45 -12.59
C GLY A 354 -14.29 -18.39 -13.20
N VAL A 355 -14.76 -17.43 -12.41
CA VAL A 355 -15.58 -16.31 -12.88
C VAL A 355 -14.73 -15.08 -13.23
N LEU A 356 -13.72 -14.75 -12.43
CA LEU A 356 -12.86 -13.58 -12.63
C LEU A 356 -11.96 -13.70 -13.87
N TYR A 357 -11.40 -14.88 -14.13
CA TYR A 357 -10.41 -15.07 -15.18
C TYR A 357 -10.97 -14.88 -16.61
N PRO A 358 -12.10 -15.51 -17.00
CA PRO A 358 -12.68 -15.28 -18.33
C PRO A 358 -13.00 -13.80 -18.58
N GLU A 359 -13.48 -13.11 -17.54
CA GLU A 359 -13.81 -11.70 -17.62
C GLU A 359 -12.55 -10.83 -17.73
N CYS A 360 -11.46 -11.16 -17.02
CA CYS A 360 -10.16 -10.52 -17.20
C CYS A 360 -9.62 -10.66 -18.63
N VAL A 361 -9.74 -11.85 -19.23
CA VAL A 361 -9.32 -12.08 -20.62
C VAL A 361 -10.19 -11.27 -21.59
N ARG A 362 -11.49 -11.15 -21.34
CA ARG A 362 -12.38 -10.29 -22.12
C ARG A 362 -11.95 -8.82 -22.04
N GLN A 363 -11.69 -8.31 -20.83
CA GLN A 363 -11.21 -6.94 -20.65
C GLN A 363 -9.84 -6.71 -21.28
N LEU A 364 -8.93 -7.68 -21.23
CA LEU A 364 -7.64 -7.64 -21.92
C LEU A 364 -7.83 -7.46 -23.43
N LYS A 365 -8.68 -8.30 -24.06
CA LYS A 365 -8.96 -8.24 -25.50
C LYS A 365 -9.55 -6.89 -25.89
N VAL A 366 -10.56 -6.40 -25.15
CA VAL A 366 -11.17 -5.08 -25.40
C VAL A 366 -10.14 -3.95 -25.26
N MET A 367 -9.32 -3.99 -24.20
CA MET A 367 -8.31 -2.98 -23.91
C MET A 367 -7.23 -2.87 -25.00
N LEU A 368 -6.94 -3.99 -25.68
CA LEU A 368 -5.98 -4.07 -26.78
C LEU A 368 -6.63 -4.01 -28.17
N GLY A 369 -7.96 -3.87 -28.27
CA GLY A 369 -8.68 -3.80 -29.55
C GLY A 369 -8.70 -5.13 -30.32
N LEU A 370 -8.62 -6.27 -29.63
CA LEU A 370 -8.69 -7.60 -30.23
C LEU A 370 -10.15 -8.07 -30.37
N PRO A 371 -10.48 -8.83 -31.44
CA PRO A 371 -11.81 -9.42 -31.57
C PRO A 371 -12.05 -10.47 -30.47
N ALA A 372 -13.31 -10.67 -30.08
CA ALA A 372 -13.67 -11.66 -29.06
C ALA A 372 -13.20 -13.08 -29.42
N SER A 373 -13.23 -13.42 -30.71
CA SER A 373 -12.76 -14.69 -31.28
C SER A 373 -11.24 -14.85 -31.34
N ALA A 374 -10.45 -13.85 -30.97
CA ALA A 374 -8.99 -13.95 -31.00
C ALA A 374 -8.51 -15.13 -30.16
N GLU A 375 -7.83 -16.08 -30.81
CA GLU A 375 -7.22 -17.23 -30.17
C GLU A 375 -5.98 -16.84 -29.36
N SER A 376 -5.66 -17.62 -28.33
CA SER A 376 -4.47 -17.44 -27.47
C SER A 376 -3.14 -17.41 -28.24
N ALA A 377 -3.09 -18.00 -29.43
CA ALA A 377 -1.91 -17.96 -30.30
C ALA A 377 -1.71 -16.61 -31.02
N THR A 378 -2.72 -15.74 -31.03
CA THR A 378 -2.66 -14.42 -31.67
C THR A 378 -1.63 -13.54 -30.95
N PRO A 379 -0.63 -12.99 -31.64
CA PRO A 379 0.29 -12.03 -31.05
C PRO A 379 -0.43 -10.75 -30.62
N LEU A 380 -0.12 -10.26 -29.43
CA LEU A 380 -0.65 -9.01 -28.90
C LEU A 380 -0.15 -7.82 -29.74
N PRO A 381 -0.97 -6.77 -29.91
CA PRO A 381 -0.59 -5.60 -30.71
C PRO A 381 0.49 -4.74 -30.06
N LYS A 382 0.64 -4.84 -28.73
CA LYS A 382 1.64 -4.13 -27.94
C LYS A 382 2.48 -5.11 -27.13
N THR A 383 3.72 -4.72 -26.90
CA THR A 383 4.67 -5.46 -26.06
C THR A 383 4.40 -5.20 -24.58
N ILE A 384 4.05 -6.25 -23.85
CA ILE A 384 3.62 -6.22 -22.45
C ILE A 384 4.80 -6.53 -21.53
N ARG A 385 4.95 -5.70 -20.50
CA ARG A 385 5.99 -5.81 -19.46
C ARG A 385 5.46 -6.34 -18.13
N LEU A 386 4.25 -5.94 -17.75
CA LEU A 386 3.55 -6.39 -16.54
C LEU A 386 2.09 -6.65 -16.88
N ALA A 387 1.53 -7.67 -16.26
CA ALA A 387 0.10 -7.90 -16.23
C ALA A 387 -0.33 -8.24 -14.81
N GLY A 388 -1.54 -7.82 -14.46
CA GLY A 388 -2.14 -8.12 -13.17
C GLY A 388 -3.63 -7.79 -13.17
N MET A 389 -4.28 -8.19 -12.09
CA MET A 389 -5.66 -7.85 -11.87
C MET A 389 -5.91 -7.51 -10.40
N SER A 390 -6.89 -6.65 -10.17
CA SER A 390 -7.39 -6.35 -8.84
C SER A 390 -8.90 -6.38 -8.81
N THR A 391 -9.45 -6.59 -7.62
CA THR A 391 -10.86 -6.50 -7.31
C THR A 391 -11.13 -5.35 -6.36
N SER A 392 -12.30 -4.74 -6.47
CA SER A 392 -12.80 -3.67 -5.60
C SER A 392 -14.31 -3.81 -5.43
N SER A 393 -14.93 -2.85 -4.72
CA SER A 393 -16.34 -2.94 -4.34
C SER A 393 -16.57 -4.21 -3.51
N LEU A 394 -15.74 -4.35 -2.47
CA LEU A 394 -15.69 -5.52 -1.60
C LEU A 394 -16.87 -5.49 -0.62
N SER A 395 -17.47 -6.64 -0.37
CA SER A 395 -18.50 -6.83 0.64
C SER A 395 -18.29 -8.16 1.38
N GLU A 396 -18.79 -8.26 2.60
CA GLU A 396 -18.74 -9.51 3.35
C GLU A 396 -19.59 -10.57 2.68
N ALA A 397 -19.02 -11.75 2.45
CA ALA A 397 -19.70 -12.86 1.79
C ALA A 397 -20.99 -13.25 2.53
N ALA A 398 -20.94 -13.31 3.86
CA ALA A 398 -22.07 -13.69 4.71
C ALA A 398 -23.23 -12.68 4.70
N ALA A 399 -22.94 -11.40 4.46
CA ALA A 399 -23.95 -10.32 4.44
C ALA A 399 -24.45 -9.99 3.02
N THR A 400 -23.87 -10.61 2.00
CA THR A 400 -24.18 -10.30 0.60
C THR A 400 -25.20 -11.29 0.05
N ALA A 401 -26.46 -10.84 -0.06
CA ALA A 401 -27.49 -11.62 -0.74
C ALA A 401 -27.19 -11.67 -2.25
N VAL A 402 -26.90 -12.86 -2.77
CA VAL A 402 -26.79 -13.10 -4.21
C VAL A 402 -28.15 -13.58 -4.69
N GLN A 403 -28.83 -12.77 -5.49
CA GLN A 403 -30.05 -13.22 -6.15
C GLN A 403 -29.67 -14.26 -7.23
N PRO A 404 -30.27 -15.47 -7.23
CA PRO A 404 -30.05 -16.45 -8.29
C PRO A 404 -30.47 -15.87 -9.65
N SER A 405 -29.70 -16.13 -10.70
CA SER A 405 -30.17 -15.85 -12.06
C SER A 405 -31.23 -16.85 -12.49
N LEU A 406 -31.97 -16.55 -13.56
CA LEU A 406 -32.90 -17.52 -14.15
C LEU A 406 -32.19 -18.81 -14.55
N ASP A 407 -30.97 -18.71 -15.10
CA ASP A 407 -30.13 -19.86 -15.44
C ASP A 407 -29.73 -20.68 -14.20
N ASP A 408 -29.42 -20.02 -13.08
CA ASP A 408 -29.11 -20.72 -11.83
C ASP A 408 -30.32 -21.50 -11.29
N MET A 409 -31.52 -20.90 -11.37
CA MET A 409 -32.76 -21.56 -10.95
C MET A 409 -33.10 -22.76 -11.84
N LEU A 410 -32.80 -22.67 -13.14
CA LEU A 410 -32.95 -23.78 -14.08
C LEU A 410 -31.91 -24.88 -13.82
N GLU A 411 -30.65 -24.52 -13.55
CA GLU A 411 -29.60 -25.47 -13.18
C GLU A 411 -29.86 -26.18 -11.85
N GLU A 412 -30.42 -25.48 -10.86
CA GLU A 412 -30.81 -26.05 -9.57
C GLU A 412 -31.98 -27.03 -9.72
N ALA A 413 -32.93 -26.75 -10.62
CA ALA A 413 -34.07 -27.62 -10.89
C ALA A 413 -33.67 -28.92 -11.62
N ASP A 414 -32.65 -28.86 -12.49
CA ASP A 414 -32.18 -30.02 -13.27
C ASP A 414 -31.09 -30.84 -12.55
N ASN A 415 -30.46 -30.33 -11.48
CA ASN A 415 -29.42 -31.03 -10.73
C ASN A 415 -29.94 -31.78 -9.50
N ALA A 416 -29.58 -33.07 -9.37
CA ALA A 416 -29.91 -33.91 -8.21
C ALA A 416 -29.36 -33.42 -6.85
N ARG A 417 -28.47 -32.40 -6.85
CA ARG A 417 -27.88 -31.79 -5.64
C ARG A 417 -28.40 -30.36 -5.34
N GLY A 418 -29.21 -29.76 -6.22
CA GLY A 418 -29.78 -28.41 -6.00
C GLY A 418 -28.75 -27.29 -5.78
N GLN A 419 -27.60 -27.32 -6.49
CA GLN A 419 -26.54 -26.30 -6.37
C GLN A 419 -26.26 -25.63 -7.72
N THR A 420 -26.11 -24.30 -7.72
CA THR A 420 -25.69 -23.51 -8.90
C THR A 420 -24.27 -23.83 -9.36
N SER A 421 -23.94 -23.56 -10.62
CA SER A 421 -22.55 -23.61 -11.12
C SER A 421 -21.58 -22.73 -10.32
N GLN A 422 -22.01 -21.53 -9.89
CA GLN A 422 -21.18 -20.66 -9.05
C GLN A 422 -20.87 -21.25 -7.67
N ALA A 423 -21.86 -21.87 -7.01
CA ALA A 423 -21.66 -22.53 -5.72
C ALA A 423 -20.67 -23.70 -5.84
N ARG A 424 -20.80 -24.50 -6.91
CA ARG A 424 -19.86 -25.60 -7.19
C ARG A 424 -18.43 -25.11 -7.41
N LEU A 425 -18.25 -24.02 -8.15
CA LEU A 425 -16.94 -23.40 -8.34
C LEU A 425 -16.38 -22.92 -7.00
N HIS A 426 -17.15 -22.18 -6.21
CA HIS A 426 -16.72 -21.71 -4.88
C HIS A 426 -16.26 -22.87 -4.00
N ASP A 427 -17.05 -23.93 -3.87
CA ASP A 427 -16.72 -25.10 -3.05
C ASP A 427 -15.44 -25.81 -3.55
N ALA A 428 -15.29 -25.96 -4.86
CA ALA A 428 -14.11 -26.58 -5.45
C ALA A 428 -12.83 -25.76 -5.20
N GLU A 429 -12.91 -24.44 -5.36
CA GLU A 429 -11.77 -23.54 -5.11
C GLU A 429 -11.46 -23.42 -3.61
N ALA A 430 -12.47 -23.45 -2.74
CA ALA A 430 -12.29 -23.48 -1.29
C ALA A 430 -11.60 -24.79 -0.83
N ALA A 431 -11.95 -25.93 -1.44
CA ALA A 431 -11.28 -27.20 -1.20
C ALA A 431 -9.80 -27.14 -1.65
N LEU A 432 -9.53 -26.53 -2.81
CA LEU A 432 -8.17 -26.30 -3.31
C LEU A 432 -7.34 -25.46 -2.32
N ASP A 433 -7.92 -24.39 -1.79
CA ASP A 433 -7.28 -23.55 -0.77
C ASP A 433 -6.97 -24.32 0.51
N ALA A 434 -7.87 -25.22 0.94
CA ALA A 434 -7.64 -26.06 2.12
C ALA A 434 -6.44 -27.01 1.91
N VAL A 435 -6.31 -27.60 0.72
CA VAL A 435 -5.14 -28.42 0.34
C VAL A 435 -3.86 -27.58 0.39
N ARG A 436 -3.88 -26.38 -0.21
CA ARG A 436 -2.72 -25.46 -0.22
C ARG A 436 -2.31 -25.02 1.18
N ARG A 437 -3.28 -24.78 2.07
CA ARG A 437 -3.00 -24.42 3.47
C ARG A 437 -2.30 -25.54 4.23
N LYS A 438 -2.62 -26.80 3.93
CA LYS A 438 -2.07 -27.97 4.60
C LYS A 438 -0.73 -28.43 4.02
N PHE A 439 -0.56 -28.37 2.69
CA PHE A 439 0.57 -28.97 1.99
C PHE A 439 1.48 -27.96 1.28
N GLY A 440 1.19 -26.67 1.41
CA GLY A 440 1.94 -25.57 0.78
C GLY A 440 1.28 -25.06 -0.51
N SER A 441 1.57 -23.80 -0.86
CA SER A 441 0.94 -23.08 -1.98
C SER A 441 1.15 -23.73 -3.35
N LYS A 442 2.20 -24.55 -3.51
CA LYS A 442 2.50 -25.28 -4.75
C LYS A 442 1.88 -26.68 -4.82
N ALA A 443 1.18 -27.13 -3.78
CA ALA A 443 0.64 -28.48 -3.71
C ALA A 443 -0.48 -28.75 -4.73
N ALA A 444 -1.17 -27.70 -5.19
CA ALA A 444 -2.22 -27.81 -6.20
C ALA A 444 -2.39 -26.48 -6.96
N GLN A 445 -2.65 -26.56 -8.26
CA GLN A 445 -2.82 -25.41 -9.17
C GLN A 445 -4.00 -25.65 -10.10
N PHE A 446 -4.63 -24.57 -10.58
CA PHE A 446 -5.57 -24.66 -11.69
C PHE A 446 -4.83 -25.19 -12.93
N GLY A 447 -5.48 -26.09 -13.67
CA GLY A 447 -4.93 -26.66 -14.90
C GLY A 447 -4.56 -25.58 -15.94
N ALA A 448 -3.59 -25.93 -16.80
CA ALA A 448 -3.06 -25.09 -17.89
C ALA A 448 -4.08 -24.85 -19.01
#